data_AF-A0A9E0VHC4-F1
#
_entry.id   AF-A0A9E0VHC4-F1
#
_cell.length_a   1.000
_cell.length_b   1.000
_cell.length_c   1.000
_cell.angle_alpha   90.00
_cell.angle_beta   90.00
_cell.angle_gamma   90.00
#
_symmetry.space_group_name_H-M   'P 1'
#
loop_
_entity.id
_entity.type
_entity.pdbx_description
1 polymer ?
#
loop_
_entity_poly.entity_id
_entity_poly.type
_entity_poly.pdbx_seq_one_letter_code
_entity_poly.pdbx_strand_id
1 'polypeptide(L)'
;MQKKSFIRRMMIPVLLAAFGVTALAQEAKTINPDVSVVGLKLGERAAAKTFLDGFQPRQTADGRPVYYFYNKNADQVLKLTAASFEDKYLLTEIEVYQVDATYRMPHFQAEKISFFKTEKDIFVGYKQSKASAITGIPNVDGKDMSGPKTIIRKIGEPTERVENGKQLTLVYKLPGLSLADEAGKTGRFVYTARYEFYDNRLQRFILKISDQ
;
A
#
# COMPACT_ATOMS: atom_id res chain seq x y z
N MET A 1 -56.40 -22.18 -67.38
CA MET A 1 -55.53 -23.23 -66.78
C MET A 1 -54.15 -23.17 -67.43
N GLN A 2 -53.09 -23.43 -66.65
CA GLN A 2 -51.64 -23.44 -66.99
C GLN A 2 -50.98 -22.05 -67.18
N LYS A 3 -50.37 -21.51 -66.12
CA LYS A 3 -48.99 -21.68 -65.60
C LYS A 3 -47.97 -20.77 -66.32
N LYS A 4 -47.85 -19.54 -65.80
CA LYS A 4 -46.72 -18.62 -66.06
C LYS A 4 -45.52 -19.05 -65.21
N SER A 5 -44.39 -19.31 -65.85
CA SER A 5 -43.07 -19.21 -65.22
C SER A 5 -42.67 -17.74 -65.17
N PHE A 6 -42.15 -17.25 -64.05
CA PHE A 6 -41.07 -16.27 -64.10
C PHE A 6 -40.28 -16.30 -62.79
N ILE A 7 -38.97 -16.35 -62.97
CA ILE A 7 -37.92 -16.64 -62.00
C ILE A 7 -37.80 -15.47 -61.01
N ARG A 8 -38.02 -15.71 -59.71
CA ARG A 8 -37.72 -14.74 -58.64
C ARG A 8 -36.24 -14.85 -58.29
N ARG A 9 -35.51 -13.75 -58.51
CA ARG A 9 -34.14 -13.53 -58.03
C ARG A 9 -34.12 -13.64 -56.50
N MET A 10 -33.28 -14.52 -56.00
CA MET A 10 -33.01 -14.76 -54.58
C MET A 10 -32.01 -13.69 -54.11
N MET A 11 -32.48 -12.65 -53.43
CA MET A 11 -31.60 -11.73 -52.69
C MET A 11 -31.29 -12.37 -51.34
N ILE A 12 -30.00 -12.63 -51.11
CA ILE A 12 -29.45 -13.05 -49.82
C ILE A 12 -29.32 -11.79 -48.95
N PRO A 13 -30.02 -11.66 -47.82
CA PRO A 13 -29.71 -10.61 -46.86
C PRO A 13 -28.44 -11.02 -46.10
N VAL A 14 -27.35 -10.28 -46.32
CA VAL A 14 -26.16 -10.31 -45.46
C VAL A 14 -26.56 -9.66 -44.14
N LEU A 15 -26.80 -10.48 -43.10
CA LEU A 15 -26.91 -9.99 -41.73
C LEU A 15 -25.53 -9.51 -41.27
N LEU A 16 -25.37 -8.20 -41.18
CA LEU A 16 -24.24 -7.56 -40.51
C LEU A 16 -24.43 -7.78 -39.00
N ALA A 17 -23.75 -8.78 -38.43
CA ALA A 17 -23.70 -8.96 -36.99
C ALA A 17 -22.86 -7.83 -36.39
N ALA A 18 -23.55 -6.80 -35.91
CA ALA A 18 -22.96 -5.79 -35.03
C ALA A 18 -22.61 -6.46 -33.70
N PHE A 19 -21.39 -6.99 -33.61
CA PHE A 19 -20.79 -7.33 -32.32
C PHE A 19 -20.56 -6.02 -31.58
N GLY A 20 -21.53 -5.68 -30.72
CA GLY A 20 -21.37 -4.64 -29.72
C GLY A 20 -20.19 -5.01 -28.84
N VAL A 21 -19.09 -4.27 -28.99
CA VAL A 21 -18.07 -4.20 -27.96
C VAL A 21 -18.72 -3.46 -26.81
N THR A 22 -19.35 -4.19 -25.89
CA THR A 22 -19.60 -3.68 -24.55
C THR A 22 -18.24 -3.55 -23.89
N ALA A 23 -17.59 -2.41 -24.11
CA ALA A 23 -16.61 -1.90 -23.19
C ALA A 23 -17.38 -1.68 -21.87
N LEU A 24 -17.39 -2.72 -21.02
CA LEU A 24 -17.74 -2.55 -19.64
C LEU A 24 -16.72 -1.56 -19.10
N ALA A 25 -17.14 -0.30 -19.00
CA ALA A 25 -16.53 0.68 -18.13
C ALA A 25 -16.60 0.07 -16.73
N GLN A 26 -15.57 -0.69 -16.39
CA GLN A 26 -15.30 -1.09 -15.03
C GLN A 26 -15.14 0.23 -14.30
N GLU A 27 -16.19 0.63 -13.56
CA GLU A 27 -16.11 1.75 -12.63
C GLU A 27 -14.79 1.59 -11.89
N ALA A 28 -13.83 2.46 -12.21
CA ALA A 28 -12.54 2.44 -11.58
C ALA A 28 -12.82 2.72 -10.10
N LYS A 29 -12.86 1.67 -9.29
CA LYS A 29 -12.90 1.80 -7.83
C LYS A 29 -11.75 2.74 -7.49
N THR A 30 -12.09 3.94 -7.04
CA THR A 30 -11.13 4.96 -6.64
C THR A 30 -10.18 4.33 -5.65
N ILE A 31 -8.93 4.11 -6.06
CA ILE A 31 -7.87 3.63 -5.17
C ILE A 31 -7.75 4.67 -4.06
N ASN A 32 -7.94 4.26 -2.82
CA ASN A 32 -7.74 5.12 -1.66
C ASN A 32 -6.43 4.70 -1.00
N PRO A 33 -5.28 5.29 -1.38
CA PRO A 33 -3.96 4.85 -0.93
C PRO A 33 -3.79 5.10 0.56
N ASP A 34 -2.95 4.30 1.22
CA ASP A 34 -2.41 4.65 2.53
C ASP A 34 -1.23 5.61 2.36
N VAL A 35 -1.26 6.75 3.02
CA VAL A 35 -0.19 7.76 2.94
C VAL A 35 0.48 8.01 4.27
N SER A 36 0.03 7.33 5.34
CA SER A 36 0.58 7.49 6.68
C SER A 36 0.81 6.18 7.41
N VAL A 37 1.71 6.22 8.40
CA VAL A 37 1.89 5.17 9.41
C VAL A 37 2.09 5.83 10.76
N VAL A 38 1.35 5.41 11.78
CA VAL A 38 1.39 5.97 13.15
C VAL A 38 1.29 7.50 13.20
N GLY A 39 0.49 8.08 12.30
CA GLY A 39 0.30 9.54 12.19
C GLY A 39 1.41 10.25 11.42
N LEU A 40 2.45 9.55 10.96
CA LEU A 40 3.48 10.11 10.07
C LEU A 40 3.03 9.97 8.63
N LYS A 41 2.81 11.10 7.96
CA LYS A 41 2.34 11.15 6.58
C LYS A 41 3.47 11.49 5.62
N LEU A 42 3.49 10.83 4.46
CA LEU A 42 4.39 11.19 3.36
C LEU A 42 4.15 12.64 2.95
N GLY A 43 5.23 13.39 2.73
CA GLY A 43 5.18 14.81 2.34
C GLY A 43 4.91 15.80 3.48
N GLU A 44 4.58 15.34 4.69
CA GLU A 44 4.22 16.21 5.82
C GLU A 44 5.38 16.33 6.83
N ARG A 45 5.79 17.56 7.15
CA ARG A 45 6.95 17.83 8.01
C ARG A 45 6.61 17.93 9.50
N ALA A 46 5.44 18.44 9.89
CA ALA A 46 5.13 18.78 11.28
C ALA A 46 5.10 17.55 12.19
N ALA A 47 4.35 16.52 11.79
CA ALA A 47 4.30 15.26 12.51
C ALA A 47 5.68 14.57 12.53
N ALA A 48 6.39 14.57 11.41
CA ALA A 48 7.73 14.01 11.31
C ALA A 48 8.74 14.74 12.21
N LYS A 49 8.69 16.07 12.28
CA LYS A 49 9.55 16.89 13.14
C LYS A 49 9.34 16.55 14.61
N THR A 50 8.09 16.43 15.04
CA THR A 50 7.75 16.07 16.42
C THR A 50 8.21 14.66 16.77
N PHE A 51 8.02 13.70 15.86
CA PHE A 51 8.37 12.31 16.10
C PHE A 51 9.88 12.04 16.04
N LEU A 52 10.59 12.72 15.15
CA LEU A 52 12.03 12.55 14.92
C LEU A 52 12.90 13.44 15.81
N ASP A 53 12.30 14.24 16.69
CA ASP A 53 13.04 15.14 17.58
C ASP A 53 13.98 14.36 18.49
N GLY A 54 15.22 14.85 18.63
CA GLY A 54 16.28 14.17 19.39
C GLY A 54 16.89 12.92 18.72
N PHE A 55 16.36 12.43 17.61
CA PHE A 55 16.91 11.26 16.89
C PHE A 55 17.85 11.66 15.76
N GLN A 56 18.93 10.91 15.60
CA GLN A 56 19.89 11.11 14.52
C GLN A 56 19.68 10.08 13.40
N PRO A 57 19.54 10.52 12.14
CA PRO A 57 19.43 9.59 11.02
C PRO A 57 20.77 8.91 10.73
N ARG A 58 20.68 7.77 10.06
CA ARG A 58 21.80 7.20 9.29
C ARG A 58 21.74 7.67 7.86
N GLN A 59 22.84 7.45 7.13
CA GLN A 59 22.89 7.65 5.70
C GLN A 59 22.63 6.33 4.97
N THR A 60 21.74 6.36 3.99
CA THR A 60 21.54 5.26 3.03
C THR A 60 22.63 5.25 1.97
N ALA A 61 22.70 4.18 1.15
CA ALA A 61 23.66 4.09 0.06
C ALA A 61 23.49 5.19 -1.01
N ASP A 62 22.26 5.68 -1.20
CA ASP A 62 21.92 6.80 -2.09
C ASP A 62 22.05 8.18 -1.41
N GLY A 63 22.64 8.24 -0.21
CA GLY A 63 23.00 9.48 0.46
C GLY A 63 21.88 10.16 1.26
N ARG A 64 20.68 9.58 1.32
CA ARG A 64 19.52 10.14 2.04
C ARG A 64 19.51 9.77 3.52
N PRO A 65 18.90 10.59 4.39
CA PRO A 65 18.77 10.26 5.80
C PRO A 65 17.68 9.19 6.02
N VAL A 66 17.98 8.22 6.88
CA VAL A 66 17.08 7.14 7.27
C VAL A 66 17.05 6.94 8.78
N TYR A 67 15.85 6.74 9.31
CA TYR A 67 15.61 6.44 10.71
C TYR A 67 15.00 5.05 10.84
N TYR A 68 15.37 4.34 11.91
CA TYR A 68 14.88 3.00 12.18
C TYR A 68 14.35 2.92 13.60
N PHE A 69 13.10 2.49 13.74
CA PHE A 69 12.42 2.35 15.04
C PHE A 69 11.88 0.94 15.21
N TYR A 70 12.18 0.31 16.33
CA TYR A 70 11.42 -0.84 16.79
C TYR A 70 10.09 -0.38 17.39
N ASN A 71 9.06 -1.21 17.22
CA ASN A 71 7.88 -1.12 18.05
C ASN A 71 8.20 -1.61 19.49
N LYS A 72 7.26 -1.44 20.41
CA LYS A 72 7.38 -1.84 21.82
C LYS A 72 7.89 -3.28 22.01
N ASN A 73 7.50 -4.21 21.13
CA ASN A 73 7.84 -5.63 21.25
C ASN A 73 9.11 -6.04 20.47
N ALA A 74 9.73 -5.11 19.75
CA ALA A 74 10.89 -5.36 18.89
C ALA A 74 10.69 -6.48 17.84
N ASP A 75 9.46 -6.65 17.36
CA ASP A 75 9.09 -7.61 16.31
C ASP A 75 8.75 -6.93 14.96
N GLN A 76 8.71 -5.60 14.95
CA GLN A 76 8.53 -4.78 13.76
C GLN A 76 9.54 -3.64 13.70
N VAL A 77 9.97 -3.30 12.50
CA VAL A 77 10.75 -2.09 12.23
C VAL A 77 9.92 -1.13 11.40
N LEU A 78 9.89 0.13 11.84
CA LEU A 78 9.52 1.28 11.02
C LEU A 78 10.81 1.93 10.50
N LYS A 79 10.97 1.93 9.18
CA LYS A 79 12.03 2.65 8.47
C LYS A 79 11.44 3.89 7.82
N LEU A 80 11.98 5.05 8.16
CA LEU A 80 11.57 6.35 7.63
C LEU A 80 12.72 6.93 6.81
N THR A 81 12.49 7.20 5.54
CA THR A 81 13.50 7.82 4.66
C THR A 81 13.05 9.23 4.30
N ALA A 82 13.89 10.22 4.60
CA ALA A 82 13.62 11.61 4.23
C ALA A 82 14.19 11.96 2.85
N ALA A 83 13.82 13.13 2.33
CA ALA A 83 14.25 13.60 1.03
C ALA A 83 15.77 13.88 0.98
N SER A 84 16.30 14.61 1.95
CA SER A 84 17.73 14.93 2.06
C SER A 84 18.12 15.31 3.49
N PHE A 85 19.42 15.49 3.78
CA PHE A 85 19.86 15.93 5.11
C PHE A 85 19.47 17.39 5.42
N GLU A 86 19.36 18.23 4.40
CA GLU A 86 18.87 19.61 4.48
C GLU A 86 17.37 19.65 4.81
N ASP A 87 16.61 18.65 4.34
CA ASP A 87 15.18 18.49 4.61
C ASP A 87 14.86 17.11 5.22
N LYS A 88 15.46 16.86 6.39
CA LYS A 88 15.35 15.57 7.10
C LYS A 88 13.96 15.23 7.64
N TYR A 89 13.01 16.16 7.55
CA TYR A 89 11.63 15.98 8.01
C TYR A 89 10.64 15.77 6.86
N LEU A 90 11.04 15.98 5.60
CA LEU A 90 10.24 15.62 4.44
C LEU A 90 10.36 14.10 4.18
N LEU A 91 9.43 13.32 4.73
CA LEU A 91 9.40 11.87 4.53
C LEU A 91 8.94 11.52 3.11
N THR A 92 9.76 10.77 2.39
CA THR A 92 9.49 10.31 1.01
C THR A 92 9.22 8.80 0.94
N GLU A 93 9.65 8.05 1.94
CA GLU A 93 9.40 6.61 2.03
C GLU A 93 9.14 6.23 3.48
N ILE A 94 8.06 5.48 3.70
CA ILE A 94 7.74 4.82 4.96
C ILE A 94 7.68 3.34 4.68
N GLU A 95 8.50 2.57 5.38
CA GLU A 95 8.58 1.13 5.23
C GLU A 95 8.37 0.47 6.59
N VAL A 96 7.56 -0.58 6.63
CA VAL A 96 7.34 -1.39 7.82
C VAL A 96 7.56 -2.86 7.47
N TYR A 97 8.33 -3.58 8.28
CA TYR A 97 8.58 -5.01 8.09
C TYR A 97 8.72 -5.75 9.41
N GLN A 98 8.42 -7.04 9.37
CA GLN A 98 8.63 -7.96 10.47
C GLN A 98 10.12 -8.28 10.62
N VAL A 99 10.57 -8.45 11.85
CA VAL A 99 11.91 -8.92 12.16
C VAL A 99 11.86 -10.05 13.20
N ASP A 100 12.95 -10.79 13.29
CA ASP A 100 13.14 -11.82 14.32
C ASP A 100 14.31 -11.46 15.26
N ALA A 101 14.58 -12.32 16.23
CA ALA A 101 15.64 -12.12 17.22
C ALA A 101 17.07 -12.08 16.62
N THR A 102 17.25 -12.49 15.36
CA THR A 102 18.55 -12.46 14.68
C THR A 102 18.85 -11.10 14.07
N TYR A 103 17.87 -10.20 13.99
CA TYR A 103 18.04 -8.89 13.39
C TYR A 103 18.89 -7.98 14.31
N ARG A 104 20.06 -7.57 13.81
CA ARG A 104 21.12 -6.88 14.58
C ARG A 104 21.37 -5.43 14.22
N MET A 105 20.61 -4.87 13.28
CA MET A 105 20.80 -3.45 12.94
C MET A 105 20.55 -2.61 14.22
N PRO A 106 21.21 -1.46 14.41
CA PRO A 106 20.88 -0.62 15.57
C PRO A 106 19.61 0.22 15.29
N HIS A 107 18.76 0.42 16.29
CA HIS A 107 17.45 1.09 16.17
C HIS A 107 17.18 1.98 17.37
N PHE A 108 16.24 2.90 17.21
CA PHE A 108 15.56 3.55 18.33
C PHE A 108 14.37 2.69 18.77
N GLN A 109 13.94 2.82 20.02
CA GLN A 109 12.78 2.12 20.55
C GLN A 109 11.57 3.07 20.59
N ALA A 110 10.51 2.77 19.85
CA ALA A 110 9.23 3.47 19.97
C ALA A 110 8.37 2.83 21.08
N GLU A 111 8.77 3.04 22.34
CA GLU A 111 8.25 2.33 23.53
C GLU A 111 6.72 2.40 23.71
N LYS A 112 6.09 3.45 23.18
CA LYS A 112 4.64 3.70 23.29
C LYS A 112 3.82 3.07 22.14
N ILE A 113 4.48 2.54 21.11
CA ILE A 113 3.82 2.04 19.90
C ILE A 113 3.88 0.52 19.89
N SER A 114 2.73 -0.15 20.09
CA SER A 114 2.66 -1.60 20.01
C SER A 114 2.75 -2.14 18.58
N PHE A 115 2.17 -1.43 17.61
CA PHE A 115 2.19 -1.81 16.20
C PHE A 115 2.24 -0.58 15.30
N PHE A 116 3.05 -0.63 14.25
CA PHE A 116 3.06 0.40 13.22
C PHE A 116 1.91 0.18 12.24
N LYS A 117 0.86 1.01 12.35
CA LYS A 117 -0.38 0.89 11.58
C LYS A 117 -0.55 2.03 10.59
N THR A 118 -1.08 1.73 9.40
CA THR A 118 -1.57 2.77 8.46
C THR A 118 -2.88 3.38 8.95
N GLU A 119 -3.34 4.46 8.31
CA GLU A 119 -4.63 5.08 8.63
C GLU A 119 -5.85 4.16 8.38
N LYS A 120 -5.69 3.13 7.55
CA LYS A 120 -6.72 2.10 7.34
C LYS A 120 -6.53 0.89 8.24
N ASP A 121 -5.79 0.99 9.34
CA ASP A 121 -5.49 -0.12 10.26
C ASP A 121 -4.81 -1.32 9.56
N ILE A 122 -3.94 -1.06 8.58
CA ILE A 122 -3.08 -2.10 7.99
C ILE A 122 -1.77 -2.12 8.75
N PHE A 123 -1.32 -3.31 9.12
CA PHE A 123 -0.02 -3.52 9.74
C PHE A 123 0.49 -4.93 9.49
N VAL A 124 1.80 -5.09 9.63
CA VAL A 124 2.53 -6.37 9.53
C VAL A 124 2.28 -7.20 10.79
N GLY A 125 2.08 -8.51 10.69
CA GLY A 125 1.85 -9.35 11.88
C GLY A 125 0.37 -9.49 12.28
N TYR A 126 0.12 -9.84 13.55
CA TYR A 126 -1.19 -10.27 14.05
C TYR A 126 -2.14 -9.12 14.37
N LYS A 127 -3.31 -9.08 13.73
CA LYS A 127 -4.48 -8.26 14.08
C LYS A 127 -4.89 -8.57 15.52
N GLN A 128 -5.01 -7.53 16.34
CA GLN A 128 -5.55 -7.66 17.69
C GLN A 128 -7.03 -8.10 17.59
N SER A 129 -7.37 -9.26 18.14
CA SER A 129 -8.77 -9.65 18.31
C SER A 129 -9.41 -8.83 19.44
N LYS A 130 -10.72 -8.55 19.36
CA LYS A 130 -11.46 -7.89 20.44
C LYS A 130 -11.53 -8.74 21.74
N ALA A 131 -11.32 -10.05 21.66
CA ALA A 131 -11.37 -10.96 22.80
C ALA A 131 -10.06 -11.00 23.61
N SER A 132 -8.93 -10.58 23.01
CA SER A 132 -7.62 -10.49 23.69
C SER A 132 -7.54 -9.35 24.72
N ALA A 133 -8.57 -8.51 24.82
CA ALA A 133 -8.67 -7.38 25.75
C ALA A 133 -9.16 -7.78 27.16
N ILE A 134 -9.72 -8.98 27.36
CA ILE A 134 -10.47 -9.30 28.58
C ILE A 134 -9.77 -10.33 29.48
N THR A 135 -8.95 -11.26 28.96
CA THR A 135 -8.54 -12.46 29.72
C THR A 135 -7.04 -12.71 29.90
N GLY A 136 -6.19 -11.69 29.81
CA GLY A 136 -4.82 -11.79 30.35
C GLY A 136 -3.95 -12.93 29.76
N ILE A 137 -3.66 -12.82 28.45
CA ILE A 137 -2.56 -13.47 27.69
C ILE A 137 -2.69 -15.00 27.49
N PRO A 138 -3.63 -15.51 26.67
CA PRO A 138 -3.30 -16.10 25.36
C PRO A 138 -4.50 -16.15 24.38
N ASN A 139 -4.34 -15.70 23.13
CA ASN A 139 -5.28 -15.90 22.00
C ASN A 139 -4.72 -15.20 20.74
N VAL A 140 -3.68 -15.78 20.14
CA VAL A 140 -3.33 -15.50 18.75
C VAL A 140 -4.09 -16.51 17.91
N ASP A 141 -5.29 -16.18 17.49
CA ASP A 141 -5.95 -16.97 16.46
C ASP A 141 -5.41 -16.51 15.10
N GLY A 142 -4.75 -17.42 14.37
CA GLY A 142 -3.92 -17.12 13.18
C GLY A 142 -4.68 -16.62 11.95
N LYS A 143 -5.95 -16.24 12.08
CA LYS A 143 -6.85 -15.84 10.97
C LYS A 143 -7.02 -14.35 10.81
N ASP A 144 -6.33 -13.58 11.63
CA ASP A 144 -6.51 -12.16 11.71
C ASP A 144 -5.12 -11.54 11.49
N MET A 145 -4.60 -11.64 10.27
CA MET A 145 -3.47 -10.88 9.75
C MET A 145 -3.99 -10.01 8.60
N SER A 146 -3.31 -8.92 8.27
CA SER A 146 -3.63 -8.18 7.03
C SER A 146 -3.32 -9.08 5.83
N GLY A 147 -4.29 -9.89 5.41
CA GLY A 147 -4.16 -10.76 4.24
C GLY A 147 -4.40 -9.99 2.94
N PRO A 148 -4.07 -10.57 1.78
CA PRO A 148 -4.23 -9.92 0.48
C PRO A 148 -5.67 -9.41 0.26
N LYS A 149 -6.66 -10.23 0.61
CA LYS A 149 -8.09 -9.86 0.53
C LYS A 149 -8.45 -8.66 1.42
N THR A 150 -7.82 -8.54 2.60
CA THR A 150 -8.06 -7.40 3.50
C THR A 150 -7.49 -6.13 2.92
N ILE A 151 -6.29 -6.17 2.32
CA ILE A 151 -5.68 -5.02 1.65
C ILE A 151 -6.54 -4.57 0.47
N ILE A 152 -6.92 -5.51 -0.40
CA ILE A 152 -7.77 -5.23 -1.57
C ILE A 152 -9.12 -4.64 -1.14
N ARG A 153 -9.74 -5.16 -0.08
CA ARG A 153 -10.99 -4.62 0.45
C ARG A 153 -10.85 -3.19 0.99
N LYS A 154 -9.71 -2.85 1.60
CA LYS A 154 -9.47 -1.54 2.23
C LYS A 154 -9.02 -0.47 1.23
N ILE A 155 -8.21 -0.85 0.24
CA ILE A 155 -7.53 0.08 -0.68
C ILE A 155 -8.18 0.09 -2.07
N GLY A 156 -8.68 -1.06 -2.51
CA GLY A 156 -9.12 -1.32 -3.89
C GLY A 156 -8.25 -2.37 -4.59
N GLU A 157 -8.56 -2.61 -5.86
CA GLU A 157 -7.74 -3.50 -6.70
C GLU A 157 -6.34 -2.89 -6.93
N PRO A 158 -5.26 -3.69 -6.87
CA PRO A 158 -3.92 -3.21 -7.12
C PRO A 158 -3.72 -2.90 -8.60
N THR A 159 -2.78 -2.00 -8.89
CA THR A 159 -2.32 -1.74 -10.27
C THR A 159 -1.60 -2.96 -10.82
N GLU A 160 -0.78 -3.62 -10.00
CA GLU A 160 -0.03 -4.81 -10.38
C GLU A 160 -0.08 -5.87 -9.28
N ARG A 161 -0.19 -7.13 -9.69
CA ARG A 161 -0.11 -8.30 -8.82
C ARG A 161 1.02 -9.19 -9.31
N VAL A 162 2.00 -9.45 -8.45
CA VAL A 162 3.13 -10.33 -8.74
C VAL A 162 3.09 -11.53 -7.80
N GLU A 163 3.06 -12.73 -8.34
CA GLU A 163 2.94 -13.97 -7.55
C GLU A 163 4.05 -14.96 -7.95
N ASN A 164 4.78 -15.47 -6.98
CA ASN A 164 5.85 -16.45 -7.17
C ASN A 164 5.87 -17.45 -6.02
N GLY A 165 5.32 -18.64 -6.25
CA GLY A 165 5.17 -19.67 -5.22
C GLY A 165 4.34 -19.16 -4.04
N LYS A 166 4.94 -19.08 -2.86
CA LYS A 166 4.30 -18.55 -1.64
C LYS A 166 4.35 -17.03 -1.51
N GLN A 167 5.10 -16.35 -2.38
CA GLN A 167 5.23 -14.90 -2.35
C GLN A 167 4.16 -14.25 -3.21
N LEU A 168 3.53 -13.22 -2.66
CA LEU A 168 2.59 -12.37 -3.38
C LEU A 168 2.96 -10.92 -3.08
N THR A 169 2.97 -10.08 -4.12
CA THR A 169 3.13 -8.63 -3.98
C THR A 169 1.95 -7.95 -4.64
N LEU A 170 1.30 -7.04 -3.89
CA LEU A 170 0.31 -6.12 -4.43
C LEU A 170 0.96 -4.75 -4.56
N VAL A 171 0.91 -4.17 -5.75
CA VAL A 171 1.48 -2.84 -6.05
C VAL A 171 0.36 -1.91 -6.46
N TYR A 172 0.33 -0.74 -5.83
CA TYR A 172 -0.60 0.35 -6.11
C TYR A 172 0.20 1.53 -6.63
N LYS A 173 -0.11 2.01 -7.82
CA LYS A 173 0.53 3.18 -8.43
C LYS A 173 -0.51 4.24 -8.68
N LEU A 174 -0.23 5.46 -8.22
CA LEU A 174 -1.06 6.63 -8.47
C LEU A 174 -0.20 7.74 -9.04
N PRO A 175 -0.23 7.96 -10.37
CA PRO A 175 0.43 9.10 -10.96
C PRO A 175 -0.33 10.38 -10.59
N GLY A 176 0.35 11.33 -9.93
CA GLY A 176 -0.20 12.65 -9.65
C GLY A 176 -0.97 12.77 -8.35
N LEU A 177 -0.54 12.06 -7.30
CA LEU A 177 -1.02 12.31 -5.94
C LEU A 177 -0.64 13.73 -5.53
N SER A 178 -1.64 14.58 -5.32
CA SER A 178 -1.44 15.92 -4.80
C SER A 178 -1.25 15.86 -3.30
N LEU A 179 -0.05 16.21 -2.82
CA LEU A 179 0.22 16.38 -1.39
C LEU A 179 0.45 17.87 -1.12
N ALA A 180 -0.31 18.41 -0.17
CA ALA A 180 -0.08 19.75 0.34
C ALA A 180 1.09 19.73 1.33
N ASP A 181 2.00 20.69 1.20
CA ASP A 181 2.96 21.01 2.25
C ASP A 181 2.31 21.84 3.36
N GLU A 182 3.10 22.20 4.37
CA GLU A 182 2.63 22.97 5.53
C GLU A 182 2.13 24.38 5.19
N ALA A 183 2.57 24.95 4.06
CA ALA A 183 2.12 26.25 3.57
C ALA A 183 0.86 26.11 2.67
N GLY A 184 0.31 24.89 2.52
CA GLY A 184 -0.81 24.60 1.65
C GLY A 184 -0.43 24.52 0.17
N LYS A 185 0.86 24.61 -0.17
CA LYS A 185 1.34 24.47 -1.54
C LYS A 185 1.30 22.99 -1.91
N THR A 186 0.56 22.69 -2.96
CA THR A 186 0.39 21.31 -3.44
C THR A 186 1.47 20.95 -4.44
N GLY A 187 2.23 19.88 -4.14
CA GLY A 187 3.11 19.21 -5.08
C GLY A 187 2.40 18.01 -5.71
N ARG A 188 2.71 17.71 -6.97
CA ARG A 188 2.27 16.47 -7.63
C ARG A 188 3.38 15.44 -7.54
N PHE A 189 3.04 14.30 -6.97
CA PHE A 189 3.98 13.20 -6.78
C PHE A 189 3.49 11.94 -7.48
N VAL A 190 4.41 11.08 -7.89
CA VAL A 190 4.10 9.68 -8.16
C VAL A 190 4.06 8.96 -6.83
N TYR A 191 2.92 8.36 -6.52
CA TYR A 191 2.79 7.51 -5.35
C TYR A 191 2.89 6.03 -5.74
N THR A 192 3.63 5.28 -4.93
CA THR A 192 3.65 3.81 -4.98
C THR A 192 3.45 3.23 -3.58
N ALA A 193 2.53 2.29 -3.45
CA ALA A 193 2.49 1.37 -2.32
C ALA A 193 2.81 -0.05 -2.78
N ARG A 194 3.59 -0.75 -1.98
CA ARG A 194 3.89 -2.16 -2.15
C ARG A 194 3.55 -2.91 -0.88
N TYR A 195 2.74 -3.96 -1.00
CA TYR A 195 2.40 -4.88 0.09
C TYR A 195 2.95 -6.26 -0.25
N GLU A 196 3.94 -6.73 0.51
CA GLU A 196 4.64 -7.99 0.30
C GLU A 196 4.15 -9.05 1.29
N PHE A 197 3.70 -10.16 0.74
CA PHE A 197 3.14 -11.28 1.48
C PHE A 197 3.99 -12.53 1.27
N TYR A 198 4.09 -13.33 2.33
CA TYR A 198 4.56 -14.70 2.27
C TYR A 198 3.51 -15.59 2.91
N ASP A 199 3.08 -16.64 2.19
CA ASP A 199 2.06 -17.59 2.68
C ASP A 199 0.78 -16.87 3.16
N ASN A 200 0.29 -15.91 2.37
CA ASN A 200 -0.86 -15.02 2.65
C ASN A 200 -0.71 -14.09 3.87
N ARG A 201 0.50 -13.96 4.43
CA ARG A 201 0.77 -13.09 5.59
C ARG A 201 1.55 -11.86 5.13
N LEU A 202 1.05 -10.67 5.43
CA LEU A 202 1.78 -9.43 5.16
C LEU A 202 3.06 -9.41 6.00
N GLN A 203 4.21 -9.41 5.32
CA GLN A 203 5.55 -9.38 5.92
C GLN A 203 6.14 -7.98 5.92
N ARG A 204 5.79 -7.21 4.89
CA ARG A 204 6.35 -5.88 4.65
C ARG A 204 5.38 -5.03 3.86
N PHE A 205 5.36 -3.75 4.14
CA PHE A 205 4.80 -2.78 3.21
C PHE A 205 5.67 -1.54 3.11
N ILE A 206 5.60 -0.91 1.94
CA ILE A 206 6.38 0.28 1.59
C ILE A 206 5.41 1.28 0.99
N LEU A 207 5.34 2.47 1.56
CA LEU A 207 4.64 3.63 1.02
C LEU A 207 5.71 4.60 0.54
N LYS A 208 5.60 5.07 -0.70
CA LYS A 208 6.61 5.93 -1.30
C LYS A 208 5.99 7.01 -2.17
N ILE A 209 6.56 8.20 -2.09
CA ILE A 209 6.39 9.25 -3.07
C ILE A 209 7.71 9.55 -3.77
N SER A 210 7.62 9.91 -5.03
CA SER A 210 8.72 10.50 -5.80
C SER A 210 8.20 11.68 -6.60
N ASP A 211 9.10 12.60 -6.92
CA ASP A 211 8.80 13.66 -7.86
C ASP A 211 8.38 13.07 -9.22
N GLN A 212 7.51 13.78 -9.93
CA GLN A 212 7.11 13.44 -11.30
C GLN A 212 8.18 13.81 -12.32
#